data_AF-A0AAP0KIG4-F1
#
_entry.id   AF-A0AAP0KIG4-F1
#
_cell.length_a   1.000
_cell.length_b   1.000
_cell.length_c   1.000
_cell.angle_alpha   90.00
_cell.angle_beta   90.00
_cell.angle_gamma   90.00
#
_symmetry.space_group_name_H-M   'P 1'
#
loop_
_entity.id
_entity.type
_entity.pdbx_description
1 polymer ?
#
loop_
_entity_poly.entity_id
_entity_poly.type
_entity_poly.pdbx_seq_one_letter_code
_entity_poly.pdbx_strand_id
1 'polypeptide(L)'
;MIVSTHRVSLVCTHILMREWIDTFTSVFKDERGSFKDGVCLDVKGMLSFLWCIGLACEPVGLAPNPTGFGEKSDWKHIEKLKEDVRDALLISNGDETLRTLEKLELIDALQRLGIDYLFKNEIERVLNGANGAFENKANSVLDNDVHYKSLYFRLLRQHGYEVSHDIFSVFKDERGNFKDGVCLDVKGMLSLYEASHLGFEGEETMYKAMAFATKNLMLIDDDDDDGNIEQSLKEEVSHALELPLHWRMPRLDVRWQIDVHNIKYMAKYPSLLELAKLDFNMVQAIHQKELAHMSR
;
A
#
# COMPACT_ATOMS: atom_id res chain seq x y z
N MET A 1 29.90 -10.51 -0.37
CA MET A 1 29.99 -10.36 1.10
C MET A 1 28.72 -9.67 1.56
N ILE A 2 27.75 -10.43 2.08
CA ILE A 2 26.47 -9.91 2.55
C ILE A 2 26.55 -9.88 4.07
N VAL A 3 26.78 -8.70 4.65
CA VAL A 3 26.56 -8.45 6.09
C VAL A 3 26.08 -7.01 6.29
N SER A 4 24.99 -6.91 7.06
CA SER A 4 24.46 -5.75 7.81
C SER A 4 23.63 -4.66 7.11
N THR A 5 22.39 -4.99 6.76
CA THR A 5 21.24 -4.06 6.89
C THR A 5 20.28 -4.45 8.03
N HIS A 6 20.40 -5.67 8.57
CA HIS A 6 19.56 -6.16 9.68
C HIS A 6 19.83 -5.50 11.05
N ARG A 7 20.96 -4.80 11.25
CA ARG A 7 21.27 -4.21 12.56
C ARG A 7 20.66 -2.83 12.80
N VAL A 8 20.31 -2.07 11.75
CA VAL A 8 19.77 -0.71 11.93
C VAL A 8 18.26 -0.75 12.20
N SER A 9 17.52 -1.65 11.53
CA SER A 9 16.08 -1.84 11.74
C SER A 9 15.73 -2.40 13.14
N LEU A 10 16.56 -3.31 13.67
CA LEU A 10 16.39 -3.87 15.02
C LEU A 10 16.67 -2.86 16.13
N VAL A 11 17.54 -1.86 15.89
CA VAL A 11 17.88 -0.85 16.91
C VAL A 11 16.78 0.21 17.00
N CYS A 12 16.20 0.65 15.88
CA CYS A 12 15.07 1.59 15.90
C CYS A 12 13.79 0.98 16.46
N THR A 13 13.48 -0.29 16.16
CA THR A 13 12.34 -1.00 16.76
C THR A 13 12.56 -1.28 18.25
N HIS A 14 13.79 -1.58 18.69
CA HIS A 14 14.08 -1.75 20.12
C HIS A 14 14.02 -0.45 20.91
N ILE A 15 14.50 0.68 20.36
CA ILE A 15 14.50 1.96 21.07
C ILE A 15 13.07 2.48 21.22
N LEU A 16 12.25 2.42 20.18
CA LEU A 16 10.85 2.82 20.24
C LEU A 16 10.01 1.89 21.13
N MET A 17 10.26 0.57 21.12
CA MET A 17 9.64 -0.34 22.09
C MET A 17 10.12 -0.10 23.53
N ARG A 18 11.40 0.26 23.75
CA ARG A 18 11.91 0.54 25.10
C ARG A 18 11.31 1.81 25.67
N GLU A 19 11.30 2.90 24.90
CA GLU A 19 10.71 4.17 25.34
C GLU A 19 9.21 4.01 25.59
N TRP A 20 8.51 3.18 24.79
CA TRP A 20 7.11 2.86 25.02
C TRP A 20 6.90 1.99 26.27
N ILE A 21 7.73 0.96 26.51
CA ILE A 21 7.68 0.12 27.72
C ILE A 21 8.08 0.91 28.98
N ASP A 22 9.03 1.83 28.89
CA ASP A 22 9.50 2.66 30.01
C ASP A 22 8.44 3.71 30.38
N THR A 23 7.79 4.32 29.38
CA THR A 23 6.63 5.21 29.59
C THR A 23 5.41 4.45 30.12
N PHE A 24 5.19 3.23 29.63
CA PHE A 24 4.12 2.34 30.11
C PHE A 24 4.37 1.90 31.56
N THR A 25 5.59 1.49 31.91
CA THR A 25 5.91 1.04 33.27
C THR A 25 6.00 2.19 34.28
N SER A 26 6.28 3.43 33.89
CA SER A 26 6.28 4.59 34.80
C SER A 26 4.88 4.98 35.27
N VAL A 27 3.83 4.68 34.50
CA VAL A 27 2.43 4.95 34.89
C VAL A 27 1.93 3.99 35.98
N PHE A 28 2.45 2.75 35.98
CA PHE A 28 1.98 1.66 36.85
C PHE A 28 2.90 1.34 38.04
N LYS A 29 4.06 1.98 38.14
CA LYS A 29 4.97 1.86 39.29
C LYS A 29 4.83 3.03 40.26
N ASP A 30 5.05 2.77 41.55
CA ASP A 30 5.14 3.81 42.57
C ASP A 30 6.53 4.47 42.59
N GLU A 31 6.73 5.49 43.43
CA GLU A 31 8.00 6.22 43.58
C GLU A 31 9.16 5.31 44.07
N ARG A 32 8.89 4.06 44.45
CA ARG A 32 9.87 3.05 44.85
C ARG A 32 10.10 1.98 43.78
N GLY A 33 9.51 2.12 42.60
CA GLY A 33 9.69 1.22 41.46
C GLY A 33 8.88 -0.10 41.56
N SER A 34 7.96 -0.20 42.52
CA SER A 34 7.09 -1.38 42.68
C SER A 34 5.78 -1.17 41.93
N PHE A 35 5.27 -2.21 41.25
CA PHE A 35 3.96 -2.14 40.61
C PHE A 35 2.88 -1.90 41.66
N LYS A 36 1.97 -0.95 41.41
CA LYS A 36 0.85 -0.65 42.32
C LYS A 36 0.03 -1.93 42.54
N ASP A 37 -0.22 -2.28 43.81
CA ASP A 37 -0.94 -3.50 44.18
C ASP A 37 -2.30 -3.58 43.45
N GLY A 38 -2.50 -4.65 42.67
CA GLY A 38 -3.75 -4.93 41.95
C GLY A 38 -3.68 -4.92 40.42
N VAL A 39 -2.54 -4.59 39.79
CA VAL A 39 -2.41 -4.62 38.32
C VAL A 39 -1.66 -5.87 37.85
N CYS A 40 -2.38 -6.99 37.77
CA CYS A 40 -2.01 -8.06 36.84
C CYS A 40 -2.68 -7.73 35.50
N LEU A 41 -1.94 -7.15 34.55
CA LEU A 41 -2.40 -7.12 33.16
C LEU A 41 -2.33 -8.55 32.63
N ASP A 42 -3.44 -9.27 32.71
CA ASP A 42 -3.61 -10.45 31.89
C ASP A 42 -3.66 -10.03 30.40
N VAL A 43 -3.58 -11.02 29.50
CA VAL A 43 -3.65 -10.77 28.04
C VAL A 43 -4.91 -9.99 27.66
N LYS A 44 -6.01 -10.11 28.43
CA LYS A 44 -7.24 -9.32 28.26
C LYS A 44 -7.03 -7.84 28.57
N GLY A 45 -6.23 -7.50 29.59
CA GLY A 45 -5.84 -6.13 29.90
C GLY A 45 -5.04 -5.46 28.79
N MET A 46 -4.10 -6.18 28.16
CA MET A 46 -3.37 -5.68 26.98
C MET A 46 -4.30 -5.48 25.77
N LEU A 47 -5.23 -6.41 25.53
CA LEU A 47 -6.23 -6.29 24.45
C LEU A 47 -7.20 -5.12 24.69
N SER A 48 -7.59 -4.88 25.94
CA SER A 48 -8.43 -3.73 26.31
C SER A 48 -7.67 -2.40 26.17
N PHE A 49 -6.35 -2.41 26.33
CA PHE A 49 -5.51 -1.23 26.11
C PHE A 49 -5.31 -0.95 24.62
N LEU A 50 -5.15 -2.00 23.79
CA LEU A 50 -5.15 -1.91 22.32
C LEU A 50 -6.49 -1.36 21.78
N TRP A 51 -7.60 -1.66 22.45
CA TRP A 51 -8.90 -1.05 22.20
C TRP A 51 -8.89 0.46 22.54
N CYS A 52 -8.37 0.86 23.70
CA CYS A 52 -8.32 2.28 24.10
C CYS A 52 -7.41 3.18 23.23
N ILE A 53 -6.38 2.64 22.57
CA ILE A 53 -5.48 3.41 21.69
C ILE A 53 -5.88 3.38 20.20
N GLY A 54 -7.11 2.93 19.88
CA GLY A 54 -7.64 2.99 18.52
C GLY A 54 -7.10 1.93 17.53
N LEU A 55 -6.26 0.98 17.99
CA LEU A 55 -5.83 -0.17 17.18
C LEU A 55 -6.95 -1.21 17.00
N ALA A 56 -8.01 -1.12 17.79
CA ALA A 56 -9.28 -1.80 17.54
C ALA A 56 -10.42 -0.77 17.58
N CYS A 57 -10.64 -0.07 16.46
CA CYS A 57 -11.91 0.61 16.21
C CYS A 57 -13.04 -0.41 16.07
N GLU A 58 -14.29 0.03 16.31
CA GLU A 58 -15.51 -0.78 16.21
C GLU A 58 -15.45 -1.72 15.01
N PRO A 59 -15.93 -2.98 15.15
CA PRO A 59 -16.04 -3.85 14.00
C PRO A 59 -16.95 -3.14 13.00
N VAL A 60 -16.36 -2.66 11.89
CA VAL A 60 -17.08 -2.35 10.65
C VAL A 60 -18.12 -3.44 10.51
N GLY A 61 -19.39 -3.03 10.65
CA GLY A 61 -20.47 -3.82 11.24
C GLY A 61 -20.26 -5.32 11.15
N LEU A 62 -20.12 -5.99 12.31
CA LEU A 62 -20.02 -7.44 12.47
C LEU A 62 -20.68 -8.17 11.30
N ALA A 63 -19.87 -8.47 10.28
CA ALA A 63 -20.19 -9.53 9.36
C ALA A 63 -20.38 -10.76 10.25
N PRO A 64 -21.44 -11.55 10.02
CA PRO A 64 -21.78 -12.64 10.92
C PRO A 64 -20.56 -13.53 11.15
N ASN A 65 -20.41 -13.92 12.42
CA ASN A 65 -19.45 -14.89 12.92
C ASN A 65 -19.11 -15.95 11.85
N PRO A 66 -17.84 -16.12 11.42
CA PRO A 66 -17.48 -16.96 10.28
C PRO A 66 -17.64 -18.46 10.57
N THR A 67 -18.26 -18.84 11.69
CA THR A 67 -18.74 -20.21 11.92
C THR A 67 -19.74 -20.68 10.84
N GLY A 68 -20.24 -19.78 9.97
CA GLY A 68 -21.05 -20.10 8.80
C GLY A 68 -20.39 -19.86 7.43
N PHE A 69 -19.11 -19.49 7.36
CA PHE A 69 -18.41 -19.28 6.09
C PHE A 69 -18.07 -20.65 5.47
N GLY A 70 -18.99 -21.19 4.65
CA GLY A 70 -18.85 -22.57 4.17
C GLY A 70 -20.04 -23.15 3.43
N GLU A 71 -21.09 -22.37 3.13
CA GLU A 71 -22.13 -22.86 2.23
C GLU A 71 -21.62 -22.87 0.78
N LYS A 72 -22.04 -23.88 0.01
CA LYS A 72 -21.71 -24.03 -1.42
C LYS A 72 -22.09 -22.79 -2.26
N SER A 73 -22.98 -21.94 -1.74
CA SER A 73 -23.39 -20.68 -2.33
C SER A 73 -22.29 -19.60 -2.26
N ASP A 74 -21.64 -19.45 -1.11
CA ASP A 74 -20.64 -18.40 -0.86
C ASP A 74 -19.40 -18.61 -1.73
N TRP A 75 -19.01 -19.86 -1.95
CA TRP A 75 -17.84 -20.17 -2.77
C TRP A 75 -18.06 -19.95 -4.27
N LYS A 76 -19.29 -20.17 -4.74
CA LYS A 76 -19.67 -19.81 -6.12
C LYS A 76 -19.64 -18.30 -6.33
N HIS A 77 -20.08 -17.53 -5.34
CA HIS A 77 -20.06 -16.08 -5.40
C HIS A 77 -18.62 -15.54 -5.45
N ILE A 78 -17.74 -16.05 -4.57
CA ILE A 78 -16.32 -15.66 -4.58
C ILE A 78 -15.64 -16.03 -5.91
N GLU A 79 -15.93 -17.20 -6.47
CA GLU A 79 -15.34 -17.57 -7.77
C GLU A 79 -15.83 -16.65 -8.88
N LYS A 80 -17.11 -16.26 -8.87
CA LYS A 80 -17.64 -15.27 -9.82
C LYS A 80 -16.94 -13.92 -9.68
N LEU A 81 -16.73 -13.43 -8.46
CA LEU A 81 -16.00 -12.18 -8.22
C LEU A 81 -14.56 -12.26 -8.75
N LYS A 82 -13.90 -13.42 -8.60
CA LYS A 82 -12.57 -13.66 -9.17
C LYS A 82 -12.61 -13.66 -10.70
N GLU A 83 -13.59 -14.30 -11.32
CA GLU A 83 -13.78 -14.30 -12.77
C GLU A 83 -13.95 -12.88 -13.31
N ASP A 84 -14.80 -12.05 -12.69
CA ASP A 84 -15.00 -10.65 -13.09
C ASP A 84 -13.67 -9.85 -13.07
N VAL A 85 -12.85 -10.04 -12.02
CA VAL A 85 -11.55 -9.37 -11.89
C VAL A 85 -10.52 -9.91 -12.90
N ARG A 86 -10.50 -11.22 -13.15
CA ARG A 86 -9.64 -11.83 -14.20
C ARG A 86 -10.00 -11.29 -15.57
N ASP A 87 -11.29 -11.22 -15.88
CA ASP A 87 -11.76 -10.68 -17.15
C ASP A 87 -11.30 -9.24 -17.30
N ALA A 88 -11.46 -8.40 -16.27
CA ALA A 88 -10.98 -7.01 -16.28
C ALA A 88 -9.47 -6.88 -16.57
N LEU A 89 -8.63 -7.77 -16.01
CA LEU A 89 -7.18 -7.80 -16.29
C LEU A 89 -6.86 -8.20 -17.75
N LEU A 90 -7.69 -9.04 -18.36
CA LEU A 90 -7.45 -9.67 -19.66
C LEU A 90 -8.19 -9.01 -20.83
N ILE A 91 -9.02 -7.98 -20.59
CA ILE A 91 -9.71 -7.23 -21.64
C ILE A 91 -8.72 -6.76 -22.71
N SER A 92 -9.11 -6.96 -23.98
CA SER A 92 -8.29 -6.71 -25.17
C SER A 92 -8.98 -5.83 -26.22
N ASN A 93 -9.94 -4.95 -25.84
CA ASN A 93 -10.65 -4.02 -26.75
C ASN A 93 -10.28 -2.54 -26.52
N GLY A 94 -9.98 -1.75 -27.55
CA GLY A 94 -9.58 -0.32 -27.41
C GLY A 94 -8.11 0.02 -27.73
N ASP A 95 -7.62 1.17 -27.26
CA ASP A 95 -6.22 1.61 -27.42
C ASP A 95 -5.27 0.82 -26.50
N GLU A 96 -4.20 0.26 -27.07
CA GLU A 96 -3.26 -0.61 -26.33
C GLU A 96 -2.55 0.10 -25.17
N THR A 97 -2.20 1.37 -25.31
CA THR A 97 -1.40 2.10 -24.33
C THR A 97 -2.27 2.53 -23.15
N LEU A 98 -3.45 3.08 -23.42
CA LEU A 98 -4.42 3.44 -22.38
C LEU A 98 -4.87 2.21 -21.58
N ARG A 99 -5.09 1.08 -22.26
CA ARG A 99 -5.37 -0.20 -21.59
C ARG A 99 -4.22 -0.68 -20.72
N THR A 100 -2.98 -0.46 -21.14
CA THR A 100 -1.82 -0.84 -20.32
C THR A 100 -1.84 -0.06 -19.01
N LEU A 101 -2.10 1.25 -19.05
CA LEU A 101 -2.27 2.05 -17.84
C LEU A 101 -3.41 1.54 -16.96
N GLU A 102 -4.61 1.31 -17.51
CA GLU A 102 -5.77 0.80 -16.75
C GLU A 102 -5.47 -0.56 -16.08
N LYS A 103 -4.75 -1.45 -16.76
CA LYS A 103 -4.35 -2.75 -16.20
C LYS A 103 -3.32 -2.58 -15.08
N LEU A 104 -2.35 -1.68 -15.23
CA LEU A 104 -1.38 -1.38 -14.17
C LEU A 104 -2.08 -0.78 -12.94
N GLU A 105 -3.06 0.11 -13.13
CA GLU A 105 -3.88 0.64 -12.04
C GLU A 105 -4.68 -0.45 -11.32
N LEU A 106 -5.23 -1.42 -12.07
CA LEU A 106 -5.93 -2.56 -11.49
C LEU A 106 -4.99 -3.47 -10.70
N ILE A 107 -3.77 -3.70 -11.19
CA ILE A 107 -2.73 -4.44 -10.44
C ILE A 107 -2.36 -3.69 -9.15
N ASP A 108 -2.21 -2.38 -9.21
CA ASP A 108 -1.93 -1.57 -8.02
C ASP A 108 -3.06 -1.69 -6.99
N ALA A 109 -4.30 -1.64 -7.45
CA ALA A 109 -5.48 -1.83 -6.61
C ALA A 109 -5.47 -3.22 -5.93
N LEU A 110 -5.15 -4.27 -6.69
CA LEU A 110 -5.03 -5.63 -6.16
C LEU A 110 -3.97 -5.75 -5.05
N GLN A 111 -2.81 -5.09 -5.24
CA GLN A 111 -1.73 -5.07 -4.24
C GLN A 111 -2.13 -4.29 -2.99
N ARG A 112 -2.72 -3.09 -3.16
CA ARG A 112 -3.20 -2.26 -2.05
C ARG A 112 -4.32 -2.93 -1.26
N LEU A 113 -5.17 -3.68 -1.93
CA LEU A 113 -6.24 -4.48 -1.30
C LEU A 113 -5.76 -5.86 -0.80
N GLY A 114 -4.48 -6.21 -1.02
CA GLY A 114 -3.85 -7.40 -0.46
C GLY A 114 -4.39 -8.71 -0.99
N ILE A 115 -4.92 -8.70 -2.21
CA ILE A 115 -5.52 -9.85 -2.91
C ILE A 115 -4.82 -10.16 -4.23
N ASP A 116 -3.72 -9.48 -4.55
CA ASP A 116 -2.85 -9.74 -5.69
C ASP A 116 -2.38 -11.21 -5.77
N TYR A 117 -2.16 -11.84 -4.62
CA TYR A 117 -1.77 -13.24 -4.55
C TYR A 117 -2.80 -14.23 -5.14
N LEU A 118 -4.05 -13.82 -5.32
CA LEU A 118 -5.10 -14.61 -5.99
C LEU A 118 -4.99 -14.60 -7.52
N PHE A 119 -4.21 -13.67 -8.09
CA PHE A 119 -4.15 -13.37 -9.52
C PHE A 119 -2.71 -13.37 -10.08
N LYS A 120 -1.79 -14.13 -9.45
CA LYS A 120 -0.35 -14.08 -9.77
C LYS A 120 -0.07 -14.30 -11.27
N ASN A 121 -0.74 -15.28 -11.88
CA ASN A 121 -0.53 -15.63 -13.28
C ASN A 121 -1.01 -14.52 -14.22
N GLU A 122 -2.15 -13.92 -13.92
CA GLU A 122 -2.73 -12.82 -14.68
C GLU A 122 -1.86 -11.56 -14.56
N ILE A 123 -1.38 -11.25 -13.36
CA ILE A 123 -0.45 -10.13 -13.10
C ILE A 123 0.83 -10.34 -13.91
N GLU A 124 1.46 -11.50 -13.81
CA GLU A 124 2.69 -11.81 -14.55
C GLU A 124 2.50 -11.67 -16.07
N ARG A 125 1.37 -12.15 -16.62
CA ARG A 125 1.04 -11.97 -18.04
C ARG A 125 0.92 -10.50 -18.44
N VAL A 126 0.24 -9.69 -17.63
CA VAL A 126 0.07 -8.26 -17.89
C VAL A 126 1.42 -7.54 -17.84
N LEU A 127 2.25 -7.79 -16.82
CA LEU A 127 3.55 -7.14 -16.67
C LEU A 127 4.52 -7.53 -17.79
N ASN A 128 4.54 -8.80 -18.20
CA ASN A 128 5.30 -9.26 -19.37
C ASN A 128 4.88 -8.53 -20.65
N GLY A 129 3.57 -8.40 -20.87
CA GLY A 129 3.02 -7.65 -22.00
C GLY A 129 3.39 -6.17 -21.96
N ALA A 130 3.29 -5.54 -20.79
CA ALA A 130 3.66 -4.14 -20.59
C ALA A 130 5.16 -3.91 -20.86
N ASN A 131 6.04 -4.81 -20.39
CA ASN A 131 7.46 -4.70 -20.62
C ASN A 131 7.82 -4.80 -22.11
N GLY A 132 7.27 -5.81 -22.80
CA GLY A 132 7.47 -5.97 -24.24
C GLY A 132 6.90 -4.79 -25.04
N ALA A 133 5.77 -4.21 -24.64
CA ALA A 133 5.19 -3.05 -25.30
C ALA A 133 6.03 -1.78 -25.11
N PHE A 134 6.59 -1.58 -23.91
CA PHE A 134 7.41 -0.41 -23.57
C PHE A 134 8.70 -0.37 -24.39
N GLU A 135 9.42 -1.51 -24.50
CA GLU A 135 10.64 -1.62 -25.31
C GLU A 135 10.41 -1.32 -26.81
N ASN A 136 9.21 -1.63 -27.32
CA ASN A 136 8.89 -1.51 -28.74
C ASN A 136 8.25 -0.17 -29.14
N LYS A 137 7.93 0.71 -28.20
CA LYS A 137 7.17 1.96 -28.46
C LYS A 137 7.88 3.19 -27.94
N ALA A 138 8.81 3.73 -28.74
CA ALA A 138 9.18 5.13 -28.62
C ALA A 138 7.98 6.02 -29.05
N ASN A 139 7.69 7.08 -28.30
CA ASN A 139 6.63 8.08 -28.60
C ASN A 139 5.17 7.64 -28.38
N SER A 140 4.86 6.97 -27.27
CA SER A 140 3.46 6.76 -26.86
C SER A 140 2.82 8.05 -26.31
N VAL A 141 1.48 8.16 -26.36
CA VAL A 141 0.75 9.31 -25.77
C VAL A 141 1.05 9.48 -24.28
N LEU A 142 1.34 8.38 -23.58
CA LEU A 142 1.66 8.36 -22.15
C LEU A 142 3.16 8.50 -21.87
N ASP A 143 3.99 8.76 -22.88
CA ASP A 143 5.44 8.90 -22.66
C ASP A 143 5.81 10.14 -21.83
N ASN A 144 4.91 11.12 -21.72
CA ASN A 144 5.08 12.25 -20.81
C ASN A 144 4.20 12.14 -19.55
N ASP A 145 3.55 11.00 -19.33
CA ASP A 145 2.71 10.76 -18.16
C ASP A 145 3.55 10.19 -17.01
N VAL A 146 3.70 10.98 -15.95
CA VAL A 146 4.48 10.58 -14.77
C VAL A 146 3.78 9.49 -13.98
N HIS A 147 2.44 9.51 -13.89
CA HIS A 147 1.72 8.46 -13.19
C HIS A 147 1.97 7.11 -13.86
N TYR A 148 1.81 7.04 -15.18
CA TYR A 148 2.07 5.84 -15.97
C TYR A 148 3.49 5.34 -15.83
N LYS A 149 4.51 6.19 -16.07
CA LYS A 149 5.93 5.77 -15.99
C LYS A 149 6.32 5.34 -14.58
N SER A 150 5.86 6.07 -13.56
CA SER A 150 6.17 5.74 -12.16
C SER A 150 5.51 4.44 -11.74
N LEU A 151 4.24 4.23 -12.12
CA LEU A 151 3.51 3.02 -11.81
C LEU A 151 4.10 1.80 -12.53
N TYR A 152 4.41 1.93 -13.82
CA TYR A 152 5.12 0.91 -14.59
C TYR A 152 6.46 0.57 -13.92
N PHE A 153 7.31 1.56 -13.65
CA PHE A 153 8.61 1.35 -13.02
C PHE A 153 8.49 0.61 -11.68
N ARG A 154 7.59 1.07 -10.80
CA ARG A 154 7.38 0.46 -9.49
C ARG A 154 6.91 -0.99 -9.61
N LEU A 155 5.84 -1.24 -10.35
CA LEU A 155 5.27 -2.58 -10.47
C LEU A 155 6.27 -3.56 -11.08
N LEU A 156 6.98 -3.15 -12.13
CA LEU A 156 7.96 -4.03 -12.77
C LEU A 156 9.13 -4.35 -11.82
N ARG A 157 9.69 -3.36 -11.11
CA ARG A 157 10.76 -3.62 -10.13
C ARG A 157 10.31 -4.48 -8.96
N GLN A 158 9.09 -4.26 -8.44
CA GLN A 158 8.52 -5.08 -7.36
C GLN A 158 8.39 -6.56 -7.76
N HIS A 159 8.17 -6.84 -9.06
CA HIS A 159 8.08 -8.19 -9.61
C HIS A 159 9.40 -8.72 -10.17
N GLY A 160 10.53 -8.02 -9.92
CA GLY A 160 11.87 -8.49 -10.23
C GLY A 160 12.38 -8.19 -11.64
N TYR A 161 11.70 -7.33 -12.39
CA TYR A 161 12.17 -6.89 -13.70
C TYR A 161 13.24 -5.79 -13.55
N GLU A 162 14.25 -5.83 -14.42
CA GLU A 162 15.30 -4.82 -14.48
C GLU A 162 14.82 -3.63 -15.32
N VAL A 163 14.31 -2.59 -14.66
CA VAL A 163 13.88 -1.34 -15.31
C VAL A 163 14.87 -0.23 -14.95
N SER A 164 15.45 0.43 -15.95
CA SER A 164 16.37 1.56 -15.74
C SER A 164 15.64 2.79 -15.19
N HIS A 165 16.28 3.47 -14.23
CA HIS A 165 15.82 4.77 -13.73
C HIS A 165 15.80 5.89 -14.78
N ASP A 166 16.44 5.67 -15.93
CA ASP A 166 16.47 6.62 -17.04
C ASP A 166 15.11 6.83 -17.70
N ILE A 167 14.12 5.99 -17.38
CA ILE A 167 12.72 6.22 -17.74
C ILE A 167 12.22 7.61 -17.28
N PHE A 168 12.78 8.15 -16.20
CA PHE A 168 12.42 9.46 -15.66
C PHE A 168 13.20 10.63 -16.28
N SER A 169 14.13 10.37 -17.20
CA SER A 169 14.96 11.42 -17.83
C SER A 169 14.15 12.48 -18.57
N VAL A 170 12.99 12.11 -19.13
CA VAL A 170 12.08 13.02 -19.84
C VAL A 170 11.55 14.16 -18.94
N PHE A 171 11.50 13.92 -17.63
CA PHE A 171 11.02 14.87 -16.62
C PHE A 171 12.14 15.76 -16.07
N LYS A 172 13.39 15.57 -16.53
CA LYS A 172 14.57 16.28 -16.03
C LYS A 172 15.00 17.41 -16.97
N ASP A 173 15.50 18.50 -16.40
CA ASP A 173 16.13 19.60 -17.10
C ASP A 173 17.55 19.25 -17.59
N GLU A 174 18.20 20.18 -18.29
CA GLU A 174 19.58 20.03 -18.78
C GLU A 174 20.62 19.86 -17.65
N ARG A 175 20.27 20.26 -16.42
CA ARG A 175 21.11 20.11 -15.23
C ARG A 175 20.88 18.77 -14.52
N GLY A 176 19.94 17.96 -15.00
CA GLY A 176 19.58 16.68 -14.42
C GLY A 176 18.72 16.78 -13.16
N ASN A 177 17.99 17.88 -12.97
CA ASN A 177 16.99 18.05 -11.91
C ASN A 177 15.58 17.89 -12.49
N PHE A 178 14.63 17.42 -11.68
CA PHE A 178 13.22 17.39 -12.08
C PHE A 178 12.72 18.82 -12.35
N LYS A 179 12.06 19.05 -13.49
CA LYS A 179 11.64 20.40 -13.89
C LYS A 179 10.54 20.91 -12.94
N ASP A 180 10.67 22.11 -12.42
CA ASP A 180 9.63 22.74 -11.58
C ASP A 180 8.31 22.96 -12.34
N GLY A 181 8.38 23.05 -13.67
CA GLY A 181 7.22 23.18 -14.56
C GLY A 181 6.60 21.84 -15.01
N VAL A 182 7.04 20.68 -14.48
CA VAL A 182 6.26 19.45 -14.67
C VAL A 182 4.98 19.62 -13.85
N CYS A 183 3.90 20.00 -14.53
CA CYS A 183 2.57 20.10 -13.94
C CYS A 183 2.07 18.69 -13.62
N LEU A 184 2.50 18.17 -12.48
CA LEU A 184 2.06 16.88 -11.97
C LEU A 184 0.76 17.06 -11.24
N ASP A 185 -0.24 16.27 -11.62
CA ASP A 185 -1.37 16.05 -10.74
C ASP A 185 -0.89 15.36 -9.45
N VAL A 186 -1.66 15.51 -8.38
CA VAL A 186 -1.36 14.91 -7.06
C VAL A 186 -1.07 13.41 -7.21
N LYS A 187 -1.81 12.74 -8.10
CA LYS A 187 -1.67 11.31 -8.41
C LYS A 187 -0.32 10.96 -9.05
N GLY A 188 0.15 11.73 -10.02
CA GLY A 188 1.47 11.58 -10.63
C GLY A 188 2.57 11.78 -9.60
N MET A 189 2.42 12.77 -8.72
CA MET A 189 3.39 13.03 -7.66
C MET A 189 3.47 11.88 -6.64
N LEU A 190 2.33 11.40 -6.15
CA LEU A 190 2.24 10.22 -5.28
C LEU A 190 2.91 9.00 -5.93
N SER A 191 2.64 8.78 -7.21
CA SER A 191 3.19 7.63 -7.93
C SER A 191 4.70 7.71 -8.08
N LEU A 192 5.23 8.90 -8.36
CA LEU A 192 6.68 9.14 -8.42
C LEU A 192 7.34 8.94 -7.06
N TYR A 193 6.72 9.45 -5.99
CA TYR A 193 7.17 9.22 -4.62
C TYR A 193 7.27 7.73 -4.31
N GLU A 194 6.19 6.96 -4.53
CA GLU A 194 6.17 5.53 -4.26
C GLU A 194 7.19 4.74 -5.10
N ALA A 195 7.36 5.12 -6.38
CA ALA A 195 8.37 4.52 -7.25
C ALA A 195 9.80 4.83 -6.79
N SER A 196 10.02 6.02 -6.23
CA SER A 196 11.35 6.46 -5.81
C SER A 196 11.96 5.63 -4.68
N HIS A 197 11.12 5.02 -3.85
CA HIS A 197 11.54 4.11 -2.76
C HIS A 197 12.00 2.72 -3.24
N LEU A 198 11.98 2.46 -4.55
CA LEU A 198 12.58 1.26 -5.18
C LEU A 198 13.93 1.54 -5.84
N GLY A 199 14.56 2.67 -5.53
CA GLY A 199 15.90 2.99 -6.00
C GLY A 199 16.98 2.10 -5.35
N PHE A 200 17.98 1.71 -6.13
CA PHE A 200 19.20 1.06 -5.64
C PHE A 200 20.30 2.07 -5.32
N GLU A 201 21.30 1.63 -4.56
CA GLU A 201 22.50 2.43 -4.31
C GLU A 201 23.20 2.79 -5.62
N GLY A 202 23.57 4.07 -5.79
CA GLY A 202 24.15 4.60 -7.03
C GLY A 202 23.14 5.19 -8.01
N GLU A 203 21.84 4.98 -7.82
CA GLU A 203 20.80 5.54 -8.68
C GLU A 203 20.42 6.97 -8.27
N GLU A 204 21.29 7.94 -8.55
CA GLU A 204 21.11 9.35 -8.15
C GLU A 204 19.78 9.95 -8.65
N THR A 205 19.29 9.51 -9.81
CA THR A 205 17.98 9.94 -10.34
C THR A 205 16.84 9.57 -9.39
N MET A 206 16.90 8.39 -8.75
CA MET A 206 15.84 7.95 -7.83
C MET A 206 15.88 8.75 -6.52
N TYR A 207 17.08 9.07 -6.02
CA TYR A 207 17.23 9.96 -4.87
C TYR A 207 16.66 11.37 -5.15
N LYS A 208 16.98 11.94 -6.32
CA LYS A 208 16.42 13.22 -6.75
C LYS A 208 14.90 13.18 -6.93
N ALA A 209 14.37 12.06 -7.44
CA ALA A 209 12.92 11.86 -7.59
C ALA A 209 12.23 11.84 -6.22
N MET A 210 12.81 11.11 -5.24
CA MET A 210 12.31 11.05 -3.88
C MET A 210 12.29 12.43 -3.23
N ALA A 211 13.40 13.18 -3.31
CA ALA A 211 13.49 14.52 -2.72
C ALA A 211 12.51 15.50 -3.37
N PHE A 212 12.39 15.46 -4.70
CA PHE A 212 11.44 16.29 -5.45
C PHE A 212 10.00 15.96 -5.08
N ALA A 213 9.64 14.68 -5.08
CA ALA A 213 8.27 14.26 -4.79
C ALA A 213 7.87 14.53 -3.34
N THR A 214 8.75 14.24 -2.39
CA THR A 214 8.53 14.53 -0.96
C THR A 214 8.26 16.02 -0.75
N LYS A 215 9.11 16.90 -1.31
CA LYS A 215 8.93 18.35 -1.19
C LYS A 215 7.56 18.81 -1.69
N ASN A 216 7.14 18.34 -2.86
CA ASN A 216 5.87 18.77 -3.44
C ASN A 216 4.66 18.17 -2.72
N LEU A 217 4.75 16.92 -2.24
CA LEU A 217 3.70 16.30 -1.45
C LEU A 217 3.50 17.00 -0.10
N MET A 218 4.58 17.42 0.57
CA MET A 218 4.48 18.21 1.80
C MET A 218 3.78 19.55 1.57
N LEU A 219 4.05 20.22 0.44
CA LEU A 219 3.33 21.45 0.09
C LEU A 219 1.83 21.22 -0.11
N ILE A 220 1.43 20.05 -0.58
CA ILE A 220 0.01 19.67 -0.74
C ILE A 220 -0.63 19.33 0.61
N ASP A 221 0.11 18.66 1.50
CA ASP A 221 -0.35 18.27 2.83
C ASP A 221 -0.53 19.49 3.75
N ASP A 222 0.36 20.49 3.64
CA ASP A 222 0.31 21.73 4.41
C ASP A 222 -0.77 22.73 3.92
N ASP A 223 -1.32 22.54 2.71
CA ASP A 223 -2.30 23.46 2.12
C ASP A 223 -3.73 23.09 2.55
N ASP A 224 -4.20 23.69 3.65
CA ASP A 224 -5.52 23.44 4.22
C ASP A 224 -6.69 23.93 3.34
N ASP A 225 -6.47 24.85 2.38
CA ASP A 225 -7.55 25.66 1.76
C ASP A 225 -7.75 25.44 0.25
N ASP A 226 -7.02 24.51 -0.39
CA ASP A 226 -7.26 24.21 -1.80
C ASP A 226 -8.52 23.34 -1.98
N GLY A 227 -9.68 23.97 -2.04
CA GLY A 227 -10.99 23.34 -2.32
C GLY A 227 -11.07 22.61 -3.67
N ASN A 228 -9.97 22.54 -4.42
CA ASN A 228 -9.81 21.79 -5.67
C ASN A 228 -9.31 20.35 -5.46
N ILE A 229 -8.73 20.01 -4.30
CA ILE A 229 -8.19 18.66 -4.03
C ILE A 229 -9.21 17.84 -3.23
N GLU A 230 -9.52 16.64 -3.73
CA GLU A 230 -10.40 15.70 -3.04
C GLU A 230 -9.81 15.30 -1.67
N GLN A 231 -10.62 15.31 -0.62
CA GLN A 231 -10.20 14.95 0.74
C GLN A 231 -9.51 13.57 0.80
N SER A 232 -10.02 12.60 0.03
CA SER A 232 -9.44 11.25 -0.06
C SER A 232 -8.00 11.27 -0.59
N LEU A 233 -7.69 12.17 -1.53
CA LEU A 233 -6.33 12.34 -2.05
C LEU A 233 -5.40 13.00 -1.03
N LYS A 234 -5.89 13.95 -0.21
CA LYS A 234 -5.08 14.49 0.90
C LYS A 234 -4.75 13.41 1.92
N GLU A 235 -5.70 12.54 2.25
CA GLU A 235 -5.46 11.38 3.12
C GLU A 235 -4.45 10.40 2.51
N GLU A 236 -4.48 10.16 1.19
CA GLU A 236 -3.45 9.39 0.48
C GLU A 236 -2.06 10.03 0.58
N VAL A 237 -1.96 11.36 0.46
CA VAL A 237 -0.71 12.13 0.58
C VAL A 237 -0.14 12.01 1.99
N SER A 238 -0.93 12.33 3.00
CA SER A 238 -0.51 12.27 4.40
C SER A 238 -0.04 10.86 4.76
N HIS A 239 -0.82 9.85 4.37
CA HIS A 239 -0.45 8.45 4.56
C HIS A 239 0.87 8.13 3.86
N ALA A 240 1.05 8.44 2.57
CA ALA A 240 2.31 8.15 1.87
C ALA A 240 3.54 8.82 2.53
N LEU A 241 3.39 10.04 3.05
CA LEU A 241 4.46 10.78 3.74
C LEU A 241 4.82 10.17 5.10
N GLU A 242 3.87 9.57 5.82
CA GLU A 242 4.18 8.84 7.07
C GLU A 242 5.07 7.62 6.81
N LEU A 243 4.74 6.83 5.78
CA LEU A 243 5.51 5.67 5.39
C LEU A 243 5.26 5.32 3.90
N PRO A 244 6.29 5.11 3.08
CA PRO A 244 6.12 4.65 1.70
C PRO A 244 5.51 3.26 1.62
N LEU A 245 4.68 3.00 0.61
CA LEU A 245 4.03 1.71 0.37
C LEU A 245 5.00 0.52 0.40
N HIS A 246 6.20 0.69 -0.17
CA HIS A 246 7.20 -0.36 -0.22
C HIS A 246 7.69 -0.83 1.16
N TRP A 247 7.54 -0.01 2.21
CA TRP A 247 7.97 -0.33 3.58
C TRP A 247 6.81 -0.70 4.51
N ARG A 248 5.58 -0.66 4.01
CA ARG A 248 4.38 -0.94 4.82
C ARG A 248 4.20 -2.43 5.04
N MET A 249 3.68 -2.77 6.23
CA MET A 249 3.17 -4.11 6.51
C MET A 249 1.87 -4.34 5.72
N PRO A 250 1.86 -5.23 4.71
CA PRO A 250 0.76 -5.27 3.74
C PRO A 250 -0.61 -5.48 4.40
N ARG A 251 -0.72 -6.39 5.37
CA ARG A 251 -2.01 -6.69 6.02
C ARG A 251 -2.56 -5.54 6.87
N LEU A 252 -1.72 -4.67 7.43
CA LEU A 252 -2.17 -3.49 8.15
C LEU A 252 -2.62 -2.40 7.18
N ASP A 253 -1.86 -2.22 6.09
CA ASP A 253 -2.19 -1.23 5.07
C ASP A 253 -3.53 -1.56 4.40
N VAL A 254 -3.77 -2.82 4.05
CA VAL A 254 -5.03 -3.28 3.44
C VAL A 254 -6.25 -2.86 4.24
N ARG A 255 -6.18 -2.90 5.57
CA ARG A 255 -7.31 -2.47 6.41
C ARG A 255 -7.61 -0.99 6.21
N TRP A 256 -6.58 -0.15 6.25
CA TRP A 256 -6.70 1.28 5.98
C TRP A 256 -7.20 1.54 4.55
N GLN A 257 -6.68 0.81 3.56
CA GLN A 257 -7.11 0.93 2.16
C GLN A 257 -8.59 0.58 1.97
N ILE A 258 -9.09 -0.49 2.60
CA ILE A 258 -10.51 -0.87 2.54
C ILE A 258 -11.41 0.22 3.15
N ASP A 259 -10.98 0.85 4.24
CA ASP A 259 -11.75 1.85 4.97
C ASP A 259 -11.76 3.21 4.23
N VAL A 260 -10.60 3.68 3.76
CA VAL A 260 -10.42 4.99 3.09
C VAL A 260 -10.81 4.95 1.61
N HIS A 261 -10.39 3.93 0.86
CA HIS A 261 -10.55 3.89 -0.60
C HIS A 261 -11.82 3.18 -1.05
N ASN A 262 -12.76 2.94 -0.13
CA ASN A 262 -14.06 2.32 -0.39
C ASN A 262 -14.72 3.01 -1.59
N ILE A 263 -14.76 4.34 -1.65
CA ILE A 263 -15.48 5.10 -2.69
C ILE A 263 -14.82 5.00 -4.09
N LYS A 264 -13.50 5.15 -4.17
CA LYS A 264 -12.74 5.15 -5.44
C LYS A 264 -12.77 3.79 -6.14
N TYR A 265 -12.56 2.71 -5.38
CA TYR A 265 -12.61 1.35 -5.92
C TYR A 265 -14.04 0.83 -6.11
N MET A 266 -15.02 1.24 -5.28
CA MET A 266 -16.45 0.92 -5.49
C MET A 266 -16.94 1.37 -6.86
N ALA A 267 -16.56 2.58 -7.28
CA ALA A 267 -17.04 3.16 -8.53
C ALA A 267 -16.45 2.49 -9.78
N LYS A 268 -15.17 2.09 -9.74
CA LYS A 268 -14.45 1.56 -10.91
C LYS A 268 -14.47 0.03 -10.98
N TYR A 269 -14.39 -0.66 -9.83
CA TYR A 269 -14.28 -2.12 -9.74
C TYR A 269 -15.06 -2.68 -8.53
N PRO A 270 -16.40 -2.72 -8.57
CA PRO A 270 -17.21 -3.18 -7.43
C PRO A 270 -16.89 -4.63 -7.01
N SER A 271 -16.68 -5.53 -7.98
CA SER A 271 -16.34 -6.94 -7.71
C SER A 271 -15.00 -7.09 -6.98
N LEU A 272 -14.04 -6.20 -7.25
CA LEU A 272 -12.72 -6.20 -6.63
C LEU A 272 -12.79 -5.92 -5.13
N LEU A 273 -13.55 -4.88 -4.75
CA LEU A 273 -13.65 -4.49 -3.35
C LEU A 273 -14.44 -5.48 -2.52
N GLU A 274 -15.52 -6.03 -3.08
CA GLU A 274 -16.27 -7.09 -2.41
C GLU A 274 -15.38 -8.32 -2.17
N LEU A 275 -14.62 -8.74 -3.18
CA LEU A 275 -13.65 -9.83 -3.05
C LEU A 275 -12.61 -9.54 -1.96
N ALA A 276 -12.07 -8.32 -1.91
CA ALA A 276 -11.09 -7.92 -0.90
C ALA A 276 -11.66 -7.99 0.52
N LYS A 277 -12.90 -7.54 0.74
CA LYS A 277 -13.57 -7.62 2.04
C LYS A 277 -13.80 -9.06 2.48
N LEU A 278 -14.25 -9.92 1.57
CA LEU A 278 -14.45 -11.34 1.87
C LEU A 278 -13.12 -12.03 2.20
N ASP A 279 -12.08 -11.81 1.38
CA ASP A 279 -10.74 -12.37 1.61
C ASP A 279 -10.15 -11.93 2.96
N PHE A 280 -10.23 -10.62 3.25
CA PHE A 280 -9.72 -10.06 4.50
C PHE A 280 -10.39 -10.73 5.71
N ASN A 281 -11.72 -10.86 5.70
CA ASN A 281 -12.47 -11.49 6.79
C ASN A 281 -12.13 -12.97 6.95
N MET A 282 -11.96 -13.71 5.84
CA MET A 282 -11.57 -15.12 5.87
C MET A 282 -10.19 -15.31 6.50
N VAL A 283 -9.20 -14.52 6.06
CA VAL A 283 -7.82 -14.59 6.59
C VAL A 283 -7.78 -14.14 8.05
N GLN A 284 -8.53 -13.09 8.40
CA GLN A 284 -8.64 -12.62 9.79
C GLN A 284 -9.20 -13.70 10.73
N ALA A 285 -10.21 -14.45 10.29
CA ALA A 285 -10.78 -15.55 11.07
C ALA A 285 -9.74 -16.66 11.35
N ILE A 286 -8.88 -16.97 10.37
CA ILE A 286 -7.77 -17.92 10.55
C ILE A 286 -6.78 -17.39 11.58
N HIS A 287 -6.33 -16.13 11.45
CA HIS A 287 -5.41 -15.50 12.40
C HIS A 287 -5.99 -15.47 13.83
N GLN A 288 -7.27 -15.16 14.00
CA GLN A 288 -7.93 -15.18 15.32
C GLN A 288 -7.91 -16.57 15.94
N LYS A 289 -8.14 -17.62 15.13
CA LYS A 289 -8.07 -19.01 15.59
C LYS A 289 -6.65 -19.38 16.01
N GLU A 290 -5.64 -19.03 15.21
CA GLU A 290 -4.23 -19.28 15.52
C GLU A 290 -3.79 -18.55 16.80
N LEU A 291 -4.17 -17.29 16.96
CA LEU A 291 -3.93 -16.52 18.19
C LEU A 291 -4.59 -17.16 19.41
N ALA A 292 -5.82 -17.66 19.27
CA ALA A 292 -6.51 -18.39 20.34
C ALA A 292 -5.83 -19.74 20.69
N HIS A 293 -5.10 -20.34 19.74
CA HIS A 293 -4.29 -21.53 20.00
C HIS A 293 -2.96 -21.18 20.68
N MET A 294 -2.31 -20.09 20.29
CA MET A 294 -1.02 -19.64 20.86
C MET A 294 -1.15 -19.06 22.28
N SER A 295 -2.34 -18.58 22.66
CA SER A 295 -2.60 -18.01 23.99
C SER A 295 -3.02 -19.05 25.05
N ARG A 296 -3.05 -20.34 24.69
CA ARG A 296 -3.33 -21.47 25.60
C ARG A 296 -2.03 -22.07 26.12
#